data_AF-A0A9P6XPP8-F1
#
_entry.id   AF-A0A9P6XPP8-F1
#
_cell.length_a   1.000
_cell.length_b   1.000
_cell.length_c   1.000
_cell.angle_alpha   90.00
_cell.angle_beta   90.00
_cell.angle_gamma   90.00
#
_symmetry.space_group_name_H-M   'P 1'
#
loop_
_entity.id
_entity.type
_entity.pdbx_description
1 polymer ?
#
loop_
_entity_poly.entity_id
_entity_poly.type
_entity_poly.pdbx_seq_one_letter_code
_entity_poly.pdbx_strand_id
1 'polypeptide(L)' 'MLADAVDAGGSAYITGEVSESTVHLAREPGVGFIAAGHHATERFGAQALGQAVAEHFGIKVEFVDIDNPA' A
#
# COMPACT_ATOMS: atom_id res chain seq x y z
N MET A 1 11.83 1.66 2.30
CA MET A 1 11.30 2.86 2.97
C MET A 1 11.52 4.08 2.07
N LEU A 2 11.02 5.28 2.42
CA LEU A 2 11.13 6.48 1.57
C LEU A 2 12.57 6.78 1.12
N ALA A 3 13.55 6.66 2.02
CA ALA A 3 14.97 6.87 1.69
C ALA A 3 15.46 5.92 0.58
N ASP A 4 15.16 4.62 0.69
CA ASP A 4 15.55 3.65 -0.35
C ASP A 4 14.91 3.96 -1.71
N ALA A 5 13.67 4.48 -1.72
CA ALA A 5 12.99 4.89 -2.95
C ALA A 5 13.63 6.13 -3.57
N VAL A 6 14.09 7.08 -2.74
CA VAL A 6 14.87 8.26 -3.18
C VAL A 6 16.21 7.81 -3.76
N ASP A 7 16.93 6.92 -3.06
CA ASP A 7 18.23 6.40 -3.51
C ASP A 7 18.12 5.59 -4.81
N ALA A 8 16.99 4.93 -5.03
CA ALA A 8 16.66 4.24 -6.29
C ALA A 8 16.27 5.20 -7.43
N GLY A 9 16.24 6.52 -7.20
CA GLY A 9 15.86 7.54 -8.20
C GLY A 9 14.35 7.67 -8.41
N GLY A 10 13.53 7.23 -7.46
CA GLY A 10 12.08 7.36 -7.52
C GLY A 10 11.62 8.81 -7.40
N SER A 11 10.60 9.19 -8.18
CA SER A 11 10.00 10.53 -8.14
C SER A 11 8.80 10.62 -7.19
N ALA A 12 8.27 9.49 -6.72
CA ALA A 12 7.18 9.42 -5.76
C ALA A 12 7.25 8.15 -4.90
N TYR A 13 6.73 8.24 -3.68
CA TYR A 13 6.59 7.12 -2.76
C TYR A 13 5.14 7.05 -2.25
N ILE A 14 4.52 5.88 -2.41
CA ILE A 14 3.12 5.61 -2.04
C ILE A 14 3.12 4.58 -0.91
N THR A 15 2.40 4.84 0.17
CA THR A 15 2.32 3.97 1.35
C THR A 15 0.94 4.09 2.02
N GLY A 16 0.63 3.17 2.94
CA GLY A 16 -0.61 3.18 3.73
C GLY A 16 -0.61 4.26 4.81
N GLU A 17 0.42 4.29 5.66
CA GLU A 17 0.54 5.23 6.78
C GLU A 17 1.58 6.32 6.56
N VAL A 18 1.40 7.43 7.29
CA VAL A 18 2.36 8.54 7.39
C VAL A 18 2.88 8.65 8.83
N SER A 19 4.18 8.89 8.98
CA SER A 19 4.77 9.35 10.24
C SER A 19 5.21 10.82 10.13
N GLU A 20 5.28 11.54 11.25
CA GLU A 20 5.60 12.97 11.29
C GLU A 20 6.91 13.32 10.56
N SER A 21 7.96 12.50 10.72
CA SER A 21 9.26 12.70 10.06
C SER A 21 9.22 12.54 8.54
N THR A 22 8.20 11.87 8.01
CA THR A 22 8.09 11.52 6.58
C THR A 22 7.85 12.74 5.69
N VAL A 23 7.22 13.80 6.21
CA VAL A 23 6.97 15.04 5.46
C VAL A 23 8.26 15.79 5.18
N HIS A 24 9.19 15.84 6.15
CA HIS A 24 10.47 16.52 5.99
C HIS A 24 11.40 15.74 5.04
N LEU A 25 11.46 14.41 5.20
CA LEU A 25 12.22 13.49 4.35
C LEU A 25 11.79 13.51 2.87
N ALA A 26 10.53 13.84 2.57
CA ALA A 26 10.04 13.95 1.19
C ALA A 26 10.35 15.32 0.56
N ARG A 27 10.31 16.40 1.35
CA ARG A 27 10.48 17.77 0.86
C ARG A 27 11.92 18.11 0.51
N GLU A 28 12.88 17.63 1.28
CA GLU A 28 14.31 17.88 1.04
C GLU A 28 14.81 17.36 -0.32
N PRO A 29 14.47 16.12 -0.74
CA PRO A 29 14.83 15.61 -2.07
C PRO A 29 13.83 15.99 -3.18
N GLY A 30 12.70 16.64 -2.85
CA GLY A 30 11.66 17.01 -3.81
C GLY A 30 10.84 15.83 -4.36
N VAL A 31 10.69 14.76 -3.57
CA VAL A 31 9.95 13.55 -3.95
C VAL A 31 8.49 13.64 -3.48
N GLY A 32 7.55 13.26 -4.34
CA GLY A 32 6.13 13.21 -3.99
C GLY A 32 5.85 12.12 -2.95
N PHE A 33 5.14 12.43 -1.87
CA PHE A 33 4.74 11.46 -0.86
C PHE A 33 3.21 11.33 -0.82
N ILE A 34 2.70 10.10 -0.91
CA ILE A 34 1.26 9.79 -0.91
C ILE A 34 0.97 8.76 0.18
N ALA A 35 0.22 9.16 1.20
CA ALA A 35 -0.37 8.26 2.19
C ALA A 35 -1.81 7.95 1.76
N ALA A 36 -2.05 6.70 1.37
CA ALA A 36 -3.32 6.25 0.77
C ALA A 36 -4.21 5.46 1.74
N GLY A 37 -3.84 5.35 3.02
CA GLY A 37 -4.56 4.61 4.06
C GLY A 37 -4.15 3.15 4.14
N HIS A 38 -3.87 2.65 5.35
CA HIS A 38 -3.33 1.30 5.58
C HIS A 38 -4.31 0.24 5.06
N HIS A 39 -5.56 0.29 5.54
CA HIS A 39 -6.63 -0.61 5.10
C HIS A 39 -6.85 -0.49 3.59
N ALA A 40 -6.86 0.72 3.06
CA ALA A 40 -7.11 0.94 1.64
C ALA A 40 -6.03 0.32 0.74
N THR A 41 -4.75 0.36 1.14
CA THR A 41 -3.65 -0.20 0.34
C THR A 41 -3.48 -1.71 0.43
N GLU A 42 -3.99 -2.36 1.49
CA GLU A 42 -3.71 -3.78 1.75
C GLU A 42 -4.81 -4.75 1.30
N ARG A 43 -6.00 -4.25 0.94
CA ARG A 43 -7.13 -5.08 0.49
C ARG A 43 -6.86 -5.86 -0.80
N PHE A 44 -6.05 -5.28 -1.70
CA PHE A 44 -5.84 -5.84 -3.03
C PHE A 44 -5.11 -7.20 -2.99
N GLY A 45 -4.19 -7.39 -2.04
CA GLY A 45 -3.44 -8.64 -1.89
C GLY A 45 -4.35 -9.80 -1.46
N ALA A 46 -5.20 -9.56 -0.46
CA ALA A 46 -6.16 -10.56 0.02
C ALA A 46 -7.18 -10.94 -1.06
N GLN A 47 -7.65 -9.97 -1.86
CA GLN A 47 -8.53 -10.23 -3.00
C GLN A 47 -7.86 -11.10 -4.07
N ALA A 48 -6.64 -10.76 -4.48
CA ALA A 48 -5.89 -11.51 -5.48
C ALA A 48 -5.59 -12.93 -5.02
N LEU A 49 -5.22 -13.11 -3.75
CA LEU A 49 -5.02 -14.44 -3.16
C LEU A 49 -6.33 -15.25 -3.18
N GLY A 50 -7.45 -14.64 -2.80
CA GLY A 50 -8.75 -15.30 -2.83
C GLY A 50 -9.13 -15.79 -4.23
N GLN A 51 -8.87 -15.00 -5.27
CA GLN A 51 -9.06 -15.39 -6.67
C GLN A 51 -8.16 -16.58 -7.05
N ALA A 52 -6.86 -16.51 -6.73
CA ALA A 52 -5.92 -17.59 -7.04
C ALA A 52 -6.32 -18.91 -6.35
N VAL A 53 -6.79 -18.87 -5.11
CA VAL A 53 -7.30 -20.04 -4.37
C VAL A 53 -8.56 -20.60 -5.03
N ALA A 54 -9.52 -19.74 -5.40
CA ALA A 54 -10.75 -20.17 -6.06
C ALA A 54 -10.45 -20.88 -7.40
N GLU A 55 -9.55 -20.33 -8.20
CA GLU A 55 -9.13 -20.91 -9.49
C GLU A 55 -8.39 -22.24 -9.31
N HIS A 56 -7.47 -22.31 -8.35
CA HIS A 56 -6.63 -23.50 -8.16
C HIS A 56 -7.40 -24.68 -7.57
N PHE A 57 -8.31 -24.43 -6.62
CA PHE A 57 -9.01 -25.49 -5.89
C PHE A 57 -10.46 -25.70 -6.34
N GLY A 58 -10.99 -24.86 -7.23
CA GLY A 58 -12.37 -24.94 -7.71
C GLY A 58 -13.42 -24.69 -6.62
N ILE A 59 -13.05 -23.93 -5.57
CA ILE A 59 -13.92 -23.61 -4.44
C ILE A 59 -14.42 -22.17 -4.52
N LYS A 60 -15.58 -21.91 -3.92
CA LYS A 60 -16.05 -20.53 -3.75
C LYS A 60 -15.22 -19.84 -2.67
N VAL A 61 -14.63 -18.71 -3.01
CA VAL A 61 -13.98 -17.78 -2.07
C VAL A 61 -14.72 -16.46 -2.09
N GLU A 62 -15.01 -15.90 -0.92
CA GLU A 62 -15.64 -14.60 -0.76
C GLU A 62 -14.71 -13.68 0.03
N PHE A 63 -14.36 -12.54 -0.56
CA PHE A 63 -13.65 -11.49 0.13
C PHE A 63 -14.66 -10.60 0.84
N VAL A 64 -14.57 -10.51 2.16
CA VAL A 64 -15.43 -9.65 2.99
C VAL A 64 -14.62 -8.43 3.37
N ASP A 65 -14.94 -7.29 2.75
CA ASP A 65 -14.36 -6.01 3.14
C ASP A 65 -15.11 -5.45 4.34
N ILE A 66 -14.40 -5.29 5.45
CA ILE A 66 -14.92 -4.63 6.64
C ILE A 66 -14.15 -3.32 6.76
N ASP A 67 -14.82 -2.21 6.45
CA ASP A 67 -14.20 -0.89 6.48
C ASP A 67 -13.58 -0.60 7.85
N ASN A 68 -12.26 -0.36 7.84
CA ASN A 68 -11.54 0.18 8.98
C ASN A 68 -11.06 1.60 8.62
N PRO A 69 -11.50 2.65 9.34
CA PRO A 69 -11.16 4.04 9.02
C PRO A 69 -9.72 4.48 9.38
N ALA A 70 -8.85 3.56 9.83
CA ALA A 70 -7.45 3.84 10.17
C ALA A 70 -6.59 4.26 8.97
#